data_AF-A0A7X0BVH9-F1
#
_entry.id   AF-A0A7X0BVH9-F1
#
_cell.length_a   1.000
_cell.length_b   1.000
_cell.length_c   1.000
_cell.angle_alpha   90.00
_cell.angle_beta   90.00
_cell.angle_gamma   90.00
#
_symmetry.space_group_name_H-M   'P 1'
#
loop_
_entity.id
_entity.type
_entity.pdbx_description
1 polymer ?
#
loop_
_entity_poly.entity_id
_entity_poly.type
_entity_poly.pdbx_seq_one_letter_code
_entity_poly.pdbx_strand_id
1 'polypeptide(L)'
;MALDVRESAVAGQAPRPRREMTTAFVVSRIAVLAVAAAILLYAVPPLVAAGSWVSLALVCAVSALICYLYLTRRFIPAKYLIPGTVFLIAFQVFPVLYTVSTAFTNFGDGHRGDKQAAVTAIETGSVRQAPGSPEYTLTAALRDGNLVFLLVDPRTKQVQAGTGQGLAPVTGAQVGITGKVVRAPGFTVLKTPEAAARAQEISALSVPTRGGLIKANGLSRAVEGRAALAYDAA
;
A
#
# COMPACT_ATOMS: atom_id res chain seq x y z
N MET A 1 -65.90 -74.78 14.98
CA MET A 1 -66.42 -73.39 15.01
C MET A 1 -65.43 -72.58 15.83
N ALA A 2 -64.69 -71.60 15.34
CA ALA A 2 -64.63 -70.96 14.04
C ALA A 2 -63.17 -70.51 13.76
N LEU A 3 -62.94 -70.11 12.52
CA LEU A 3 -61.67 -69.94 11.83
C LEU A 3 -60.67 -68.94 12.43
N ASP A 4 -59.42 -69.31 12.21
CA ASP A 4 -58.19 -68.53 12.12
C ASP A 4 -58.35 -67.16 11.45
N VAL A 5 -57.89 -66.08 12.10
CA VAL A 5 -57.38 -64.87 11.43
C VAL A 5 -56.37 -64.17 12.36
N ARG A 6 -55.10 -64.59 12.33
CA ARG A 6 -54.00 -63.70 12.70
C ARG A 6 -53.70 -62.80 11.51
N GLU A 7 -54.37 -61.66 11.45
CA GLU A 7 -54.12 -60.62 10.47
C GLU A 7 -52.73 -60.01 10.76
N SER A 8 -51.72 -60.52 10.05
CA SER A 8 -50.39 -59.92 10.05
C SER A 8 -50.48 -58.61 9.29
N ALA A 9 -50.72 -57.50 10.01
CA ALA A 9 -50.70 -56.17 9.43
C ALA A 9 -49.31 -55.90 8.83
N VAL A 10 -49.19 -56.08 7.51
CA VAL A 10 -48.03 -55.64 6.74
C VAL A 10 -48.04 -54.12 6.84
N ALA A 11 -47.17 -53.57 7.70
CA ALA A 11 -46.94 -52.15 7.81
C ALA A 11 -46.38 -51.63 6.48
N GLY A 12 -47.27 -51.20 5.58
CA GLY A 12 -46.89 -50.50 4.36
C GLY A 12 -46.09 -49.26 4.74
N GLN A 13 -44.79 -49.26 4.47
CA GLN A 13 -43.97 -48.06 4.61
C GLN A 13 -44.54 -47.00 3.67
N ALA A 14 -45.15 -45.96 4.26
CA ALA A 14 -45.64 -44.81 3.52
C ALA A 14 -44.50 -44.23 2.66
N PRO A 15 -44.75 -43.91 1.38
CA PRO A 15 -43.73 -43.32 0.52
C PRO A 15 -43.23 -42.01 1.14
N ARG A 16 -41.92 -41.91 1.37
CA ARG A 16 -41.30 -40.69 1.90
C ARG A 16 -41.65 -39.53 0.96
N PRO A 17 -42.16 -38.39 1.47
CA PRO A 17 -42.56 -37.27 0.63
C PRO A 17 -41.36 -36.80 -0.21
N ARG A 18 -41.52 -36.78 -1.53
CA ARG A 18 -40.52 -36.26 -2.46
C ARG A 18 -40.37 -34.77 -2.18
N ARG A 19 -39.24 -34.37 -1.63
CA ARG A 19 -38.96 -32.96 -1.33
C ARG A 19 -38.94 -32.18 -2.65
N GLU A 20 -40.03 -31.50 -2.99
CA GLU A 20 -40.08 -30.60 -4.14
C GLU A 20 -39.19 -29.39 -3.84
N MET A 21 -38.03 -29.33 -4.51
CA MET A 21 -37.16 -28.16 -4.45
C MET A 21 -37.83 -27.05 -5.25
N THR A 22 -38.36 -26.05 -4.55
CA THR A 22 -38.97 -24.88 -5.17
C THR A 22 -37.92 -24.16 -6.03
N THR A 23 -38.27 -23.73 -7.24
CA THR A 23 -37.36 -23.02 -8.17
C THR A 23 -36.67 -21.83 -7.48
N ALA A 24 -37.39 -21.12 -6.61
CA ALA A 24 -36.86 -20.03 -5.79
C ALA A 24 -35.67 -20.43 -4.89
N PHE A 25 -35.70 -21.64 -4.31
CA PHE A 25 -34.61 -22.15 -3.48
C PHE A 25 -33.35 -22.47 -4.29
N VAL A 26 -33.52 -22.94 -5.52
CA VAL A 26 -32.39 -23.20 -6.43
C VAL A 26 -31.77 -21.89 -6.89
N VAL A 27 -32.59 -20.91 -7.28
CA VAL A 27 -32.13 -19.58 -7.72
C VAL A 27 -31.38 -18.85 -6.61
N SER A 28 -31.91 -18.82 -5.38
CA SER A 28 -31.26 -18.16 -4.24
C SER A 28 -29.91 -18.78 -3.92
N ARG A 29 -29.80 -20.12 -3.97
CA ARG A 29 -28.54 -20.83 -3.76
C ARG A 29 -27.49 -20.49 -4.82
N ILE A 30 -27.90 -20.43 -6.10
CA ILE A 30 -26.99 -20.05 -7.20
C ILE A 30 -26.55 -18.60 -7.03
N ALA A 31 -27.46 -17.69 -6.68
CA ALA A 31 -27.13 -16.29 -6.45
C ALA A 31 -26.09 -16.11 -5.34
N VAL A 32 -26.27 -16.78 -4.19
CA VAL A 32 -25.30 -16.73 -3.08
C VAL A 32 -23.93 -17.27 -3.50
N LEU A 33 -23.88 -18.39 -4.24
CA LEU A 33 -22.63 -18.95 -4.74
C LEU A 33 -21.95 -18.04 -5.77
N ALA A 34 -22.72 -17.42 -6.66
CA ALA A 34 -22.21 -16.49 -7.67
C ALA A 34 -21.61 -15.23 -7.02
N VAL A 35 -22.29 -14.67 -6.02
CA VAL A 35 -21.78 -13.51 -5.26
C VAL A 35 -20.50 -13.89 -4.52
N ALA A 36 -20.47 -15.03 -3.83
CA ALA A 36 -19.27 -15.49 -3.14
C ALA A 36 -18.09 -15.69 -4.11
N ALA A 37 -18.33 -16.32 -5.27
CA ALA A 37 -17.31 -16.49 -6.30
C ALA A 37 -16.81 -15.16 -6.87
N ALA A 38 -17.71 -14.19 -7.10
CA ALA A 38 -17.36 -12.86 -7.56
C ALA A 38 -16.46 -12.11 -6.56
N ILE A 39 -16.76 -12.20 -5.25
CA ILE A 39 -15.92 -11.62 -4.19
C ILE A 39 -14.52 -12.24 -4.20
N LEU A 40 -14.43 -13.57 -4.32
CA LEU A 40 -13.15 -14.28 -4.36
C LEU A 40 -12.31 -13.91 -5.60
N LEU A 41 -12.95 -13.81 -6.77
CA LEU A 41 -12.30 -13.35 -8.01
C LEU A 41 -11.84 -11.89 -7.89
N TYR A 42 -12.66 -11.02 -7.29
CA TYR A 42 -12.32 -9.62 -7.05
C TYR A 42 -11.12 -9.46 -6.09
N ALA A 43 -10.91 -10.40 -5.17
CA ALA A 43 -9.77 -10.36 -4.26
C ALA A 43 -8.42 -10.64 -4.96
N VAL A 44 -8.41 -11.29 -6.13
CA VAL A 44 -7.17 -11.70 -6.81
C VAL A 44 -6.31 -10.53 -7.31
N PRO A 45 -6.83 -9.54 -8.08
CA PRO A 45 -6.02 -8.42 -8.55
C PRO A 45 -5.27 -7.63 -7.46
N PRO A 46 -5.89 -7.23 -6.33
CA PRO A 46 -5.15 -6.50 -5.29
C PRO A 46 -4.09 -7.37 -4.60
N LEU A 47 -4.33 -8.68 -4.43
CA LEU A 47 -3.34 -9.62 -3.87
C LEU A 47 -2.11 -9.76 -4.77
N VAL A 48 -2.32 -9.81 -6.09
CA VAL A 48 -1.23 -9.86 -7.09
C VAL A 48 -0.48 -8.54 -7.14
N ALA A 49 -1.19 -7.40 -7.13
CA ALA A 49 -0.57 -6.08 -7.13
C ALA A 49 0.30 -5.84 -5.88
N ALA A 50 -0.10 -6.39 -4.72
CA ALA A 50 0.67 -6.34 -3.48
C ALA A 50 1.82 -7.36 -3.41
N GLY A 51 1.99 -8.24 -4.42
CA GLY A 51 3.00 -9.30 -4.41
C GLY A 51 2.80 -10.36 -3.32
N SER A 52 1.59 -10.48 -2.76
CA SER A 52 1.29 -11.32 -1.60
C SER A 52 0.96 -12.76 -2.01
N TRP A 53 1.95 -13.46 -2.55
CA TRP A 53 1.77 -14.82 -3.12
C TRP A 53 1.28 -15.85 -2.10
N VAL A 54 1.72 -15.74 -0.84
CA VAL A 54 1.29 -16.63 0.25
C VAL A 54 -0.18 -16.45 0.56
N SER A 55 -0.64 -15.20 0.69
CA SER A 55 -2.05 -14.89 0.95
C SER A 55 -2.95 -15.31 -0.22
N LEU A 56 -2.48 -15.12 -1.46
CA LEU A 56 -3.20 -15.59 -2.65
C LEU A 56 -3.35 -17.11 -2.65
N ALA A 57 -2.26 -17.84 -2.42
CA ALA A 57 -2.29 -19.31 -2.36
C ALA A 57 -3.24 -19.81 -1.25
N LEU A 58 -3.21 -19.17 -0.09
CA LEU A 58 -4.09 -19.48 1.03
C LEU A 58 -5.58 -19.27 0.68
N VAL A 59 -5.93 -18.12 0.09
CA VAL A 59 -7.31 -17.82 -0.32
C VAL A 59 -7.79 -18.82 -1.37
N CYS A 60 -6.97 -19.15 -2.37
CA CYS A 60 -7.29 -20.17 -3.36
C CYS A 60 -7.49 -21.56 -2.73
N ALA A 61 -6.60 -21.97 -1.82
CA ALA A 61 -6.67 -23.26 -1.15
C ALA A 61 -7.93 -23.40 -0.28
N VAL A 62 -8.23 -22.39 0.55
CA VAL A 62 -9.43 -22.36 1.40
C VAL A 62 -10.70 -22.35 0.55
N SER A 63 -10.72 -21.55 -0.52
CA SER A 63 -11.87 -21.48 -1.44
C SER A 63 -12.11 -22.81 -2.14
N ALA A 64 -11.06 -23.46 -2.64
CA ALA A 64 -11.15 -24.78 -3.27
C ALA A 64 -11.63 -25.85 -2.28
N LEU A 65 -11.14 -25.82 -1.03
CA LEU A 65 -11.58 -26.72 0.03
C LEU A 65 -13.07 -26.55 0.34
N ILE A 66 -13.54 -25.30 0.49
CA ILE A 66 -14.95 -25.00 0.73
C ILE A 66 -15.79 -25.46 -0.47
N CYS A 67 -15.40 -25.13 -1.70
CA CYS A 67 -16.08 -25.60 -2.91
C CYS A 67 -16.17 -27.12 -2.93
N TYR A 68 -15.06 -27.83 -2.72
CA TYR A 68 -15.01 -29.29 -2.68
C TYR A 68 -15.99 -29.88 -1.65
N LEU A 69 -16.01 -29.32 -0.42
CA LEU A 69 -16.90 -29.78 0.65
C LEU A 69 -18.38 -29.53 0.33
N TYR A 70 -18.72 -28.39 -0.25
CA TYR A 70 -20.10 -28.03 -0.55
C TYR A 70 -20.65 -28.73 -1.80
N LEU A 71 -19.80 -29.00 -2.79
CA LEU A 71 -20.16 -29.77 -4.00
C LEU A 71 -20.34 -31.27 -3.68
N THR A 72 -19.56 -31.81 -2.75
CA THR A 72 -19.61 -33.24 -2.39
C THR A 72 -20.83 -33.57 -1.51
N ARG A 73 -21.51 -34.69 -1.77
CA ARG A 73 -22.69 -35.14 -0.97
C ARG A 73 -22.32 -35.84 0.35
N ARG A 74 -21.06 -36.26 0.52
CA ARG A 74 -20.58 -37.15 1.59
C ARG A 74 -20.44 -36.48 2.97
N PHE A 75 -20.06 -35.21 3.03
CA PHE A 75 -19.74 -34.53 4.30
C PHE A 75 -20.86 -33.62 4.78
N ILE A 76 -22.01 -34.20 5.14
CA ILE A 76 -23.16 -33.44 5.64
C ILE A 76 -22.84 -32.70 6.94
N PRO A 77 -22.19 -33.31 7.97
CA PRO A 77 -21.88 -32.61 9.22
C PRO A 77 -20.92 -31.43 9.03
N ALA A 78 -19.91 -31.58 8.17
CA ALA A 78 -18.91 -30.54 7.94
C ALA A 78 -19.52 -29.25 7.37
N LYS A 79 -20.58 -29.34 6.56
CA LYS A 79 -21.25 -28.16 5.99
C LYS A 79 -21.84 -27.24 7.07
N TYR A 80 -22.22 -27.79 8.22
CA TYR A 80 -22.74 -27.00 9.34
C TYR A 80 -21.63 -26.43 10.23
N LEU A 81 -20.49 -27.12 10.32
CA LEU A 81 -19.34 -26.69 11.12
C LEU A 81 -18.48 -25.63 10.41
N ILE A 82 -18.21 -25.83 9.11
CA ILE A 82 -17.26 -25.02 8.33
C ILE A 82 -17.47 -23.51 8.48
N PRO A 83 -18.69 -22.94 8.36
CA PRO A 83 -18.86 -21.49 8.50
C PRO A 83 -18.40 -20.98 9.86
N GLY A 84 -18.79 -21.66 10.95
CA GLY A 84 -18.39 -21.28 12.30
C GLY A 84 -16.91 -21.51 12.56
N THR A 85 -16.36 -22.63 12.08
CA THR A 85 -14.94 -22.96 12.22
C THR A 85 -14.05 -21.96 11.49
N VAL A 86 -14.42 -21.52 10.28
CA VAL A 86 -13.67 -20.50 9.53
C VAL A 86 -13.61 -19.19 10.32
N PHE A 87 -14.74 -18.73 10.86
CA PHE A 87 -14.77 -17.52 11.68
C PHE A 87 -13.99 -17.66 12.98
N LEU A 88 -14.10 -18.81 13.65
CA LEU A 88 -13.32 -19.11 14.85
C LEU A 88 -11.82 -19.07 14.54
N ILE A 89 -11.38 -19.69 13.45
CA ILE A 89 -9.96 -19.68 13.07
C ILE A 89 -9.51 -18.24 12.73
N ALA A 90 -10.28 -17.52 11.92
CA ALA A 90 -9.92 -16.19 11.45
C ALA A 90 -9.89 -15.14 12.59
N PHE A 91 -10.83 -15.20 13.53
CA PHE A 91 -11.00 -14.17 14.55
C PHE A 91 -10.49 -14.57 15.95
N GLN A 92 -10.33 -15.85 16.24
CA GLN A 92 -9.81 -16.31 17.53
C GLN A 92 -8.41 -16.90 17.41
N VAL A 93 -8.25 -17.94 16.58
CA VAL A 93 -6.98 -18.68 16.51
C VAL A 93 -5.89 -17.83 15.87
N PHE A 94 -6.21 -17.12 14.79
CA PHE A 94 -5.24 -16.29 14.07
C PHE A 94 -4.69 -15.14 14.94
N PRO A 95 -5.49 -14.31 15.64
CA PRO A 95 -4.94 -13.29 16.54
C PRO A 95 -4.10 -13.87 17.68
N VAL A 96 -4.48 -15.02 18.23
CA VAL A 96 -3.69 -15.70 19.26
C VAL A 96 -2.33 -16.14 18.71
N LEU A 97 -2.30 -16.82 17.56
CA LEU A 97 -1.05 -17.25 16.92
C LEU A 97 -0.18 -16.07 16.52
N TYR A 98 -0.78 -15.00 16.00
CA TYR A 98 -0.08 -13.76 15.67
C TYR A 98 0.56 -13.14 16.91
N THR A 99 -0.16 -13.10 18.04
CA THR A 99 0.36 -12.58 19.31
C THR A 99 1.51 -13.42 19.84
N VAL A 100 1.36 -14.75 19.82
CA VAL A 100 2.43 -15.69 20.21
C VAL A 100 3.66 -15.49 19.32
N SER A 101 3.48 -15.43 18.00
CA SER A 101 4.59 -15.18 17.07
C SER A 101 5.27 -13.84 17.33
N THR A 102 4.49 -12.80 17.62
CA THR A 102 5.02 -11.45 17.91
C THR A 102 5.78 -11.43 19.24
N ALA A 103 5.35 -12.21 20.23
CA ALA A 103 6.02 -12.31 21.54
C ALA A 103 7.44 -12.89 21.46
N PHE A 104 7.77 -13.64 20.40
CA PHE A 104 9.13 -14.10 20.12
C PHE A 104 9.99 -13.08 19.35
N THR A 105 9.46 -11.87 19.10
CA THR A 105 10.18 -10.80 18.41
C THR A 105 10.37 -9.59 19.32
N ASN A 106 11.30 -8.70 18.97
CA ASN A 106 11.50 -7.43 19.68
C ASN A 106 10.52 -6.34 19.21
N PHE A 107 9.27 -6.70 18.91
CA PHE A 107 8.27 -5.74 18.42
C PHE A 107 7.73 -4.89 19.57
N GLY A 108 7.92 -3.57 19.49
CA GLY A 108 7.56 -2.62 20.55
C GLY A 108 7.68 -1.17 20.09
N ASP A 109 7.63 -0.21 21.02
CA ASP A 109 7.57 1.22 20.68
C ASP A 109 8.70 1.70 19.74
N GLY A 110 9.92 1.19 19.95
CA GLY A 110 11.10 1.53 19.15
C GLY A 110 11.33 0.65 17.91
N HIS A 111 10.53 -0.39 17.68
CA HIS A 111 10.78 -1.42 16.67
C HIS A 111 9.49 -1.78 15.90
N ARG A 112 8.77 -0.77 15.42
CA ARG A 112 7.52 -0.93 14.66
C ARG A 112 7.72 -1.05 13.15
N GLY A 113 8.85 -0.55 12.64
CA GLY A 113 9.18 -0.51 11.22
C GLY A 113 10.08 -1.66 10.80
N ASP A 114 10.26 -1.79 9.49
CA ASP A 114 11.28 -2.66 8.93
C ASP A 114 12.67 -2.02 8.98
N LYS A 115 13.70 -2.84 8.78
CA LYS A 115 15.10 -2.38 8.76
C LYS A 115 15.32 -1.32 7.67
N GLN A 116 14.69 -1.48 6.51
CA GLN A 116 14.86 -0.57 5.38
C GLN A 116 14.31 0.82 5.69
N ALA A 117 13.10 0.94 6.25
CA ALA A 117 12.57 2.24 6.66
C ALA A 117 13.44 2.88 7.75
N ALA A 118 13.97 2.10 8.69
CA ALA A 118 14.89 2.60 9.72
C ALA A 118 16.18 3.17 9.09
N VAL A 119 16.79 2.45 8.13
CA VAL A 119 17.95 2.92 7.37
C VAL A 119 17.63 4.23 6.64
N THR A 120 16.55 4.26 5.86
CA THR A 120 16.15 5.47 5.13
C THR A 120 15.90 6.66 6.05
N ALA A 121 15.26 6.43 7.20
CA ALA A 121 14.99 7.48 8.18
C ALA A 121 16.30 8.02 8.80
N ILE A 122 17.24 7.14 9.14
CA ILE A 122 18.55 7.52 9.69
C ILE A 122 19.37 8.28 8.64
N GLU A 123 19.46 7.79 7.42
CA GLU A 123 20.20 8.45 6.33
C GLU A 123 19.62 9.84 6.06
N THR A 124 18.30 9.93 5.91
CA THR A 124 17.60 11.22 5.68
C THR A 124 17.73 12.17 6.87
N GLY A 125 17.68 11.66 8.10
CA GLY A 125 17.88 12.45 9.33
C GLY A 125 19.32 12.90 9.54
N SER A 126 20.30 12.19 8.95
CA SER A 126 21.73 12.50 9.05
C SER A 126 22.20 13.54 8.03
N VAL A 127 21.32 14.03 7.16
CA VAL A 127 21.67 15.02 6.13
C VAL A 127 22.12 16.31 6.80
N ARG A 128 23.42 16.60 6.67
CA ARG A 128 24.03 17.85 7.12
C ARG A 128 24.73 18.53 5.96
N GLN A 129 24.85 19.85 6.04
CA GLN A 129 25.77 20.58 5.17
C GLN A 129 27.19 20.14 5.51
N ALA A 130 27.80 19.32 4.65
CA ALA A 130 29.19 18.93 4.81
C ALA A 130 30.11 20.13 4.47
N PRO A 131 31.30 20.25 5.08
CA PRO A 131 32.28 21.27 4.70
C PRO A 131 32.58 21.21 3.20
N GLY A 132 32.38 22.32 2.49
CA GLY A 132 32.59 22.42 1.04
C GLY A 132 31.41 21.99 0.15
N SER A 133 30.23 21.73 0.73
CA SER A 133 29.02 21.40 -0.04
C SER A 133 28.63 22.52 -1.03
N PRO A 134 28.17 22.19 -2.24
CA PRO A 134 27.67 23.18 -3.19
C PRO A 134 26.52 24.00 -2.59
N GLU A 135 26.67 25.32 -2.63
CA GLU A 135 25.57 26.26 -2.37
C GLU A 135 25.03 26.75 -3.71
N TYR A 136 23.71 26.70 -3.86
CA TYR A 136 23.00 27.17 -5.04
C TYR A 136 22.24 28.45 -4.71
N THR A 137 22.16 29.34 -5.68
CA THR A 137 21.22 30.47 -5.60
C THR A 137 19.82 29.94 -5.89
N LEU A 138 18.93 30.07 -4.92
CA LEU A 138 17.56 29.57 -5.01
C LEU A 138 16.62 30.65 -5.52
N THR A 139 15.81 30.30 -6.51
CA THR A 139 14.64 31.06 -6.93
C THR A 139 13.43 30.13 -6.91
N ALA A 140 12.44 30.42 -6.09
CA ALA A 140 11.19 29.67 -6.08
C ALA A 140 10.36 30.01 -7.33
N ALA A 141 9.80 28.99 -7.98
CA ALA A 141 8.95 29.16 -9.15
C ALA A 141 7.79 28.15 -9.12
N LEU A 142 6.79 28.38 -9.96
CA LEU A 142 5.71 27.43 -10.20
C LEU A 142 5.81 26.86 -11.61
N ARG A 143 5.57 25.57 -11.75
CA ARG A 143 5.34 24.88 -13.03
C ARG A 143 4.04 24.13 -12.93
N ASP A 144 3.07 24.47 -13.79
CA ASP A 144 1.74 23.86 -13.79
C ASP A 144 1.05 23.90 -12.40
N GLY A 145 1.29 24.97 -11.64
CA GLY A 145 0.76 25.17 -10.28
C GLY A 145 1.57 24.51 -9.16
N ASN A 146 2.58 23.69 -9.47
CA ASN A 146 3.42 23.02 -8.48
C ASN A 146 4.70 23.82 -8.19
N LEU A 147 5.12 23.83 -6.92
CA LEU A 147 6.36 24.48 -6.47
C LEU A 147 7.60 23.76 -7.02
N VAL A 148 8.50 24.53 -7.63
CA VAL A 148 9.77 24.07 -8.19
C VAL A 148 10.89 25.02 -7.75
N PHE A 149 12.07 24.47 -7.47
CA PHE A 149 13.26 25.25 -7.21
C PHE A 149 14.05 25.48 -8.48
N LEU A 150 14.25 26.74 -8.86
CA LEU A 150 15.25 27.09 -9.87
C LEU A 150 16.56 27.36 -9.15
N LEU A 151 17.49 26.43 -9.30
CA LEU A 151 18.79 26.40 -8.65
C LEU A 151 19.84 26.86 -9.65
N VAL A 152 20.60 27.90 -9.29
CA VAL A 152 21.73 28.38 -10.08
C VAL A 152 23.01 28.00 -9.37
N ASP A 153 23.87 27.25 -10.06
CA ASP A 153 25.22 26.99 -9.58
C ASP A 153 26.08 28.26 -9.76
N PRO A 154 26.62 28.86 -8.68
CA PRO A 154 27.41 30.08 -8.79
C PRO A 154 28.71 29.90 -9.59
N ARG A 155 29.26 28.67 -9.66
CA ARG A 155 30.51 28.34 -10.37
C ARG A 155 30.29 28.14 -11.86
N THR A 156 29.30 27.33 -12.23
CA THR A 156 29.03 26.98 -13.64
C THR A 156 27.99 27.87 -14.31
N LYS A 157 27.25 28.68 -13.53
CA LYS A 157 26.10 29.50 -13.95
C LYS A 157 24.98 28.71 -14.60
N GLN A 158 24.98 27.38 -14.48
CA GLN A 158 23.92 26.53 -15.01
C GLN A 158 22.68 26.63 -14.12
N VAL A 159 21.52 26.59 -14.77
CA VAL A 159 20.21 26.62 -14.11
C VAL A 159 19.58 25.23 -14.17
N GLN A 160 19.16 24.74 -13.01
CA GLN A 160 18.50 23.44 -12.87
C GLN A 160 17.18 23.61 -12.12
N ALA A 161 16.15 22.89 -12.53
CA ALA A 161 14.87 22.78 -11.86
C ALA A 161 14.91 21.58 -10.90
N GLY A 162 14.80 21.85 -9.61
CA GLY A 162 14.67 20.88 -8.55
C GLY A 162 13.22 20.65 -8.15
N THR A 163 12.80 19.38 -8.21
CA THR A 163 11.48 18.91 -7.77
C THR A 163 11.64 17.72 -6.83
N GLY A 164 10.54 17.22 -6.25
CA GLY A 164 10.57 15.97 -5.47
C GLY A 164 11.02 14.74 -6.27
N GLN A 165 11.06 14.82 -7.61
CA GLN A 165 11.54 13.75 -8.49
C GLN A 165 13.04 13.88 -8.82
N GLY A 166 13.68 15.00 -8.44
CA GLY A 166 15.10 15.26 -8.66
C GLY A 166 15.38 16.54 -9.46
N LEU A 167 16.57 16.58 -10.06
CA LEU A 167 17.10 17.73 -10.81
C LEU A 167 16.96 17.54 -12.33
N ALA A 168 16.46 18.56 -13.02
CA ALA A 168 16.41 18.64 -14.48
C ALA A 168 17.05 19.94 -14.99
N PRO A 169 17.85 19.92 -16.06
CA PRO A 169 18.42 21.14 -16.63
C PRO A 169 17.32 22.05 -17.21
N VAL A 170 17.48 23.36 -17.05
CA VAL A 170 16.58 24.37 -17.63
C VAL A 170 17.31 25.16 -18.71
N THR A 171 16.85 25.03 -19.95
CA THR A 171 17.40 25.77 -21.09
C THR A 171 16.69 27.13 -21.26
N GLY A 172 17.44 28.17 -21.59
CA GLY A 172 16.88 29.51 -21.88
C GLY A 172 16.46 30.32 -20.64
N ALA A 173 16.87 29.91 -19.44
CA ALA A 173 16.69 30.71 -18.24
C ALA A 173 17.60 31.94 -18.25
N GLN A 174 17.05 33.09 -17.87
CA GLN A 174 17.76 34.35 -17.73
C GLN A 174 18.09 34.56 -16.25
N VAL A 175 19.39 34.60 -15.95
CA VAL A 175 19.92 34.88 -14.62
C VAL A 175 20.23 36.37 -14.52
N GLY A 176 19.71 37.03 -13.49
CA GLY A 176 19.95 38.43 -13.21
C GLY A 176 21.31 38.68 -12.58
N ILE A 177 21.64 39.96 -12.39
CA ILE A 177 22.93 40.42 -11.82
C ILE A 177 23.13 39.87 -10.39
N THR A 178 22.04 39.62 -9.66
CA THR A 178 22.04 39.04 -8.31
C THR A 178 22.25 37.52 -8.29
N GLY A 179 22.44 36.87 -9.45
CA GLY A 179 22.57 35.42 -9.56
C GLY A 179 21.25 34.66 -9.48
N LYS A 180 20.11 35.34 -9.29
CA LYS A 180 18.76 34.75 -9.28
C LYS A 180 18.19 34.60 -10.68
N VAL A 181 17.31 33.64 -10.87
CA VAL A 181 16.59 33.49 -12.13
C VAL A 181 15.50 34.56 -12.21
N VAL A 182 15.57 35.43 -13.22
CA VAL A 182 14.57 36.48 -13.46
C VAL A 182 13.46 35.96 -14.36
N ARG A 183 13.80 35.06 -15.29
CA ARG A 183 12.85 34.47 -16.23
C ARG A 183 13.30 33.07 -16.61
N ALA A 184 12.36 32.12 -16.66
CA ALA A 184 12.62 30.79 -17.20
C ALA A 184 11.41 30.35 -18.05
N PRO A 185 11.60 29.86 -19.29
CA PRO A 185 10.50 29.38 -20.13
C PRO A 185 9.74 28.24 -19.44
N GLY A 186 8.41 28.34 -19.38
CA GLY A 186 7.56 27.31 -18.76
C GLY A 186 7.52 27.35 -17.21
N PHE A 187 8.13 28.36 -16.59
CA PHE A 187 8.10 28.56 -15.14
C PHE A 187 7.63 29.96 -14.78
N THR A 188 6.73 30.05 -13.80
CA THR A 188 6.32 31.32 -13.20
C THR A 188 7.21 31.59 -11.99
N VAL A 189 8.20 32.48 -12.16
CA VAL A 189 9.10 32.89 -11.08
C VAL A 189 8.32 33.64 -10.01
N LEU A 190 8.40 33.18 -8.76
CA LEU A 190 7.72 33.81 -7.63
C LEU A 190 8.52 35.02 -7.14
N LYS A 191 7.81 36.12 -6.90
CA LYS A 191 8.42 37.30 -6.26
C LYS A 191 8.61 37.06 -4.76
N THR A 192 9.47 37.84 -4.12
CA THR A 192 9.78 37.73 -2.67
C THR A 192 8.54 37.61 -1.77
N PRO A 193 7.49 38.46 -1.87
CA PRO A 193 6.31 38.33 -1.02
C PRO A 193 5.50 37.04 -1.29
N GLU A 194 5.44 36.58 -2.55
CA GLU A 194 4.74 35.34 -2.91
C GLU A 194 5.50 34.10 -2.40
N ALA A 195 6.84 34.12 -2.49
CA ALA A 195 7.69 33.08 -1.92
C ALA A 195 7.60 33.05 -0.39
N ALA A 196 7.54 34.22 0.27
CA ALA A 196 7.37 34.30 1.72
C ALA A 196 6.00 33.75 2.16
N ALA A 197 4.93 34.01 1.42
CA ALA A 197 3.61 33.44 1.68
C ALA A 197 3.60 31.90 1.59
N ARG A 198 4.55 31.32 0.85
CA ARG A 198 4.73 29.86 0.70
C ARG A 198 5.97 29.33 1.42
N ALA A 199 6.45 30.02 2.44
CA ALA A 199 7.68 29.63 3.15
C ALA A 199 7.62 28.20 3.73
N GLN A 200 6.45 27.74 4.19
CA GLN A 200 6.28 26.37 4.67
C GLN A 200 6.44 25.33 3.55
N GLU A 201 5.83 25.56 2.38
CA GLU A 201 5.98 24.68 1.21
C GLU A 201 7.43 24.66 0.72
N ILE A 202 8.11 25.81 0.72
CA ILE A 202 9.53 25.93 0.36
C ILE A 202 10.41 25.17 1.37
N SER A 203 10.15 25.27 2.67
CA SER A 203 10.93 24.56 3.69
C SER A 203 10.72 23.04 3.61
N ALA A 204 9.51 22.60 3.24
CA ALA A 204 9.17 21.19 3.12
C ALA A 204 9.73 20.54 1.85
N LEU A 205 9.92 21.29 0.77
CA LEU A 205 10.43 20.75 -0.49
C LEU A 205 11.89 20.30 -0.34
N SER A 206 12.11 19.02 -0.61
CA SER A 206 13.43 18.41 -0.66
C SER A 206 13.69 17.89 -2.07
N VAL A 207 14.82 18.26 -2.65
CA VAL A 207 15.19 17.88 -4.01
C VAL A 207 16.26 16.79 -3.94
N PRO A 208 15.95 15.53 -4.30
CA PRO A 208 16.94 14.46 -4.29
C PRO A 208 17.99 14.65 -5.39
N THR A 209 19.25 14.41 -5.06
CA THR A 209 20.38 14.39 -6.00
C THR A 209 21.07 13.02 -5.95
N ARG A 210 22.02 12.77 -6.86
CA ARG A 210 22.82 11.52 -6.81
C ARG A 210 23.69 11.40 -5.55
N GLY A 211 24.00 12.52 -4.90
CA GLY A 211 24.93 12.56 -3.77
C GLY A 211 24.30 12.97 -2.44
N GLY A 212 22.99 13.27 -2.41
CA GLY A 212 22.32 13.78 -1.23
C GLY A 212 20.97 14.44 -1.51
N LEU A 213 20.64 15.45 -0.71
CA LEU A 213 19.37 16.17 -0.76
C LEU A 213 19.64 17.68 -0.72
N ILE A 214 19.11 18.42 -1.68
CA ILE A 214 19.13 19.89 -1.67
C ILE A 214 17.91 20.38 -0.90
N LYS A 215 18.16 21.19 0.14
CA LYS A 215 17.14 21.89 0.91
C LYS A 215 17.32 23.40 0.84
N ALA A 216 16.21 24.12 0.90
CA ALA A 216 16.24 25.58 1.00
C ALA A 216 16.89 26.00 2.33
N ASN A 217 17.86 26.91 2.26
CA ASN A 217 18.44 27.60 3.41
C ASN A 217 17.99 29.07 3.35
N GLY A 218 16.78 29.32 3.87
CA GLY A 218 16.04 30.56 3.64
C GLY A 218 15.43 30.63 2.23
N LEU A 219 15.05 31.83 1.79
CA LEU A 219 14.30 32.04 0.54
C LEU A 219 15.17 32.26 -0.71
N SER A 220 16.49 32.34 -0.55
CA SER A 220 17.41 32.78 -1.62
C SER A 220 18.62 31.86 -1.81
N ARG A 221 18.83 30.91 -0.91
CA ARG A 221 19.90 29.93 -0.99
C ARG A 221 19.34 28.53 -0.81
N ALA A 222 19.97 27.57 -1.46
CA ALA A 222 19.75 26.17 -1.20
C ALA A 222 21.11 25.49 -1.06
N VAL A 223 21.17 24.51 -0.17
CA VAL A 223 22.40 23.80 0.14
C VAL A 223 22.18 22.33 -0.13
N GLU A 224 23.15 21.71 -0.81
CA GLU A 224 23.18 20.26 -0.92
C GLU A 224 23.72 19.67 0.38
N GLY A 225 22.85 19.03 1.15
CA GLY A 225 23.27 18.21 2.28
C GLY A 225 23.60 16.80 1.80
N ARG A 226 24.66 16.21 2.35
CA ARG A 226 24.94 14.79 2.19
C ARG A 226 24.55 14.06 3.46
N ALA A 227 24.04 12.85 3.33
CA ALA A 227 23.82 11.99 4.49
C ALA A 227 25.16 11.74 5.17
N ALA A 228 25.29 12.13 6.45
CA ALA A 228 26.50 11.89 7.22
C ALA A 228 26.66 10.41 7.60
N LEU A 229 25.55 9.67 7.57
CA LEU A 229 25.50 8.23 7.78
C LEU A 229 25.02 7.58 6.48
N ALA A 230 25.69 6.52 6.08
CA ALA A 230 25.29 5.66 4.98
C ALA A 230 25.26 4.22 5.49
N TYR A 231 24.28 3.44 5.05
CA TYR A 231 24.20 2.05 5.40
C TYR A 231 25.34 1.25 4.74
N ASP A 232 26.18 0.63 5.57
CA ASP A 232 27.16 -0.36 5.13
C ASP A 232 26.58 -1.77 5.35
N ALA A 233 26.64 -2.60 4.31
CA ALA A 233 26.11 -3.95 4.30
C ALA A 233 27.16 -5.02 4.65
N ALA A 234 28.42 -4.61 4.84
CA ALA A 234 29.56 -5.48 5.13
C ALA A 234 29.45 -6.26 6.45
#